data_AF-A0AAJ0AD57-F1
#
_entry.id   AF-A0AAJ0AD57-F1
#
_cell.length_a   1.000
_cell.length_b   1.000
_cell.length_c   1.000
_cell.angle_alpha   90.00
_cell.angle_beta   90.00
_cell.angle_gamma   90.00
#
_symmetry.space_group_name_H-M   'P 1'
#
loop_
_entity.id
_entity.type
_entity.pdbx_description
1 polymer ?
#
loop_
_entity_poly.entity_id
_entity_poly.type
_entity_poly.pdbx_seq_one_letter_code
_entity_poly.pdbx_strand_id
1 'polypeptide(L)'
;MESKEEAGLCSSKDVLSKMSPEARKNTYNKAIVVSTPVFVSQDSQNGPIEFFVPGKPTQWPRLPLVKFLEYNEQETDAVFYGSNHFNLVDTTTRRKTSILEAFLVSPTSTHARLLSHLSLSFPTLEAVEGRSEMLGLTQNGTRTLKLLQDYCVNLKTLELYLFKFNAFGLVGEAPGDSQSRREALLQVNAQLKAVPSLKRLLVRCYHDRTTPEVIQLMQGLGWMVLVGDKGLS
;
A
#
# COMPACT_ATOMS: atom_id res chain seq x y z
N MET A 1 -47.15 -40.14 -7.04
CA MET A 1 -47.13 -38.70 -6.74
C MET A 1 -46.11 -38.50 -5.64
N GLU A 2 -44.91 -38.08 -6.01
CA GLU A 2 -43.95 -37.47 -5.08
C GLU A 2 -43.14 -36.50 -5.92
N SER A 3 -43.47 -35.23 -5.76
CA SER A 3 -42.88 -34.09 -6.45
C SER A 3 -41.49 -33.83 -5.87
N LYS A 4 -40.46 -34.07 -6.68
CA LYS A 4 -39.12 -33.52 -6.46
C LYS A 4 -39.17 -32.01 -6.68
N GLU A 5 -39.21 -31.27 -5.57
CA GLU A 5 -38.94 -29.84 -5.56
C GLU A 5 -37.42 -29.66 -5.38
N GLU A 6 -36.67 -29.83 -6.47
CA GLU A 6 -35.28 -29.39 -6.53
C GLU A 6 -35.29 -27.86 -6.60
N ALA A 7 -35.12 -27.22 -5.45
CA ALA A 7 -34.83 -25.80 -5.35
C ALA A 7 -33.54 -25.51 -6.15
N GLY A 8 -33.72 -25.02 -7.39
CA GLY A 8 -32.63 -24.55 -8.23
C GLY A 8 -31.90 -23.41 -7.53
N LEU A 9 -30.76 -23.74 -6.92
CA LEU A 9 -29.76 -22.76 -6.48
C LEU A 9 -29.29 -22.02 -7.73
N CYS A 10 -29.94 -20.89 -8.01
CA CYS A 10 -29.55 -19.96 -9.06
C CYS A 10 -28.05 -19.66 -8.87
N SER A 11 -27.23 -20.04 -9.85
CA SER A 11 -25.78 -19.89 -9.74
C SER A 11 -25.45 -18.42 -9.49
N SER A 12 -24.38 -18.13 -8.74
CA SER A 12 -23.95 -16.74 -8.54
C SER A 12 -23.75 -15.98 -9.86
N LYS A 13 -23.43 -16.70 -10.95
CA LYS A 13 -23.37 -16.14 -12.32
C LYS A 13 -24.74 -15.72 -12.86
N ASP A 14 -25.80 -16.46 -12.57
CA ASP A 14 -27.16 -16.17 -13.02
C ASP A 14 -27.76 -14.94 -12.32
N VAL A 15 -27.33 -14.71 -11.08
CA VAL A 15 -27.73 -13.53 -10.29
C VAL A 15 -26.98 -12.28 -10.76
N LEU A 16 -25.66 -12.36 -10.96
CA LEU A 16 -24.85 -11.22 -11.40
C LEU A 16 -25.15 -10.80 -12.85
N SER A 17 -25.41 -11.75 -13.74
CA SER A 17 -25.73 -11.46 -15.16
C SER A 17 -27.02 -10.67 -15.35
N LYS A 18 -27.97 -10.74 -14.41
CA LYS A 18 -29.24 -10.00 -14.46
C LYS A 18 -29.16 -8.60 -13.84
N MET A 19 -28.04 -8.24 -13.22
CA MET A 19 -27.86 -6.94 -12.56
C MET A 19 -27.35 -5.88 -13.55
N SER A 20 -27.73 -4.61 -13.31
CA SER A 20 -27.07 -3.48 -13.98
C SER A 20 -25.60 -3.37 -13.54
N PRO A 21 -24.73 -2.70 -14.32
CA PRO A 21 -23.35 -2.45 -13.94
C PRO A 21 -23.20 -1.79 -12.55
N GLU A 22 -24.07 -0.84 -12.21
CA GLU A 22 -24.06 -0.15 -10.91
C GLU A 22 -24.45 -1.10 -9.77
N ALA A 23 -25.47 -1.95 -9.98
CA ALA A 23 -25.89 -2.93 -9.01
C ALA A 23 -24.81 -4.00 -8.76
N ARG A 24 -24.10 -4.44 -9.82
CA ARG A 24 -22.95 -5.34 -9.69
C ARG A 24 -21.80 -4.70 -8.94
N LYS A 25 -21.40 -3.49 -9.32
CA LYS A 25 -20.35 -2.74 -8.61
C LYS A 25 -20.69 -2.56 -7.12
N ASN A 26 -21.94 -2.25 -6.79
CA ASN A 26 -22.40 -2.17 -5.40
C ASN A 26 -22.33 -3.52 -4.67
N THR A 27 -22.65 -4.61 -5.36
CA THR A 27 -22.51 -5.97 -4.82
C THR A 27 -21.05 -6.31 -4.56
N TYR A 28 -20.14 -5.98 -5.48
CA TYR A 28 -18.70 -6.18 -5.30
C TYR A 28 -18.18 -5.34 -4.13
N ASN A 29 -18.51 -4.04 -4.08
CA ASN A 29 -18.11 -3.17 -2.98
C ASN A 29 -18.50 -3.74 -1.62
N LYS A 30 -19.71 -4.28 -1.48
CA LYS A 30 -20.15 -4.88 -0.21
C LYS A 30 -19.41 -6.16 0.16
N ALA A 31 -18.87 -6.90 -0.81
CA ALA A 31 -18.29 -8.22 -0.60
C ALA A 31 -16.76 -8.23 -0.49
N ILE A 32 -16.08 -7.42 -1.32
CA ILE A 32 -14.62 -7.44 -1.48
C ILE A 32 -13.93 -6.10 -1.18
N VAL A 33 -14.68 -5.07 -0.78
CA VAL A 33 -14.10 -3.81 -0.31
C VAL A 33 -14.26 -3.68 1.20
N VAL A 34 -13.18 -3.30 1.86
CA VAL A 34 -13.13 -3.08 3.31
C VAL A 34 -12.66 -1.67 3.63
N SER A 35 -13.11 -1.15 4.76
CA SER A 35 -12.67 0.16 5.26
C SER A 35 -11.30 0.11 5.93
N THR A 36 -10.90 -1.06 6.42
CA THR A 36 -9.59 -1.29 7.04
C THR A 36 -8.55 -1.69 5.99
N PRO A 37 -7.25 -1.39 6.18
CA PRO A 37 -6.23 -1.80 5.24
C PRO A 37 -6.19 -3.32 5.01
N VAL A 38 -6.02 -3.73 3.77
CA VAL A 38 -5.72 -5.10 3.34
C VAL A 38 -4.20 -5.28 3.48
N PHE A 39 -3.79 -6.09 4.45
CA PHE A 39 -2.40 -6.43 4.66
C PHE A 39 -1.96 -7.43 3.61
N VAL A 40 -0.87 -7.11 2.94
CA VAL A 40 -0.23 -8.00 1.98
C VAL A 40 0.90 -8.70 2.72
N SER A 41 0.93 -10.02 2.64
CA SER A 41 1.99 -10.85 3.21
C SER A 41 2.53 -11.83 2.18
N GLN A 42 3.72 -12.36 2.47
CA GLN A 42 4.32 -13.43 1.69
C GLN A 42 5.13 -14.27 2.67
N ASP A 43 4.73 -15.50 2.93
CA ASP A 43 5.30 -16.33 4.00
C ASP A 43 6.71 -16.84 3.69
N SER A 44 7.04 -16.96 2.40
CA SER A 44 8.38 -17.32 1.93
C SER A 44 8.76 -16.49 0.72
N GLN A 45 10.06 -16.42 0.39
CA GLN A 45 10.57 -15.55 -0.68
C GLN A 45 9.92 -15.83 -2.05
N ASN A 46 9.49 -17.07 -2.29
CA ASN A 46 8.83 -17.49 -3.53
C ASN A 46 7.39 -17.96 -3.27
N GLY A 47 6.84 -17.68 -2.09
CA GLY A 47 5.48 -18.02 -1.73
C GLY A 47 4.47 -17.15 -2.50
N PRO A 48 3.21 -17.59 -2.58
CA PRO A 48 2.14 -16.75 -3.10
C PRO A 48 2.00 -15.49 -2.23
N ILE A 49 1.56 -14.41 -2.86
CA ILE A 49 1.09 -13.24 -2.12
C ILE A 49 -0.23 -13.60 -1.43
N GLU A 50 -0.31 -13.31 -0.15
CA GLU A 50 -1.51 -13.51 0.66
C GLU A 50 -2.07 -12.16 1.11
N PHE A 51 -3.38 -12.15 1.36
CA PHE A 51 -4.13 -10.97 1.77
C PHE A 51 -4.83 -11.27 3.08
N PHE A 52 -4.68 -10.37 4.05
CA PHE A 52 -5.30 -10.48 5.37
C PHE A 52 -5.95 -9.16 5.77
N VAL A 53 -7.09 -9.25 6.46
CA VAL A 53 -7.75 -8.08 7.07
C VAL A 53 -8.10 -8.40 8.52
N PRO A 54 -7.66 -7.58 9.48
CA PRO A 54 -8.04 -7.72 10.88
C PRO A 54 -9.57 -7.75 11.05
N GLY A 55 -10.07 -8.72 11.80
CA GLY A 55 -11.51 -8.89 12.04
C GLY A 55 -12.29 -9.54 10.90
N LYS A 56 -11.65 -9.92 9.78
CA LYS A 56 -12.26 -10.76 8.74
C LYS A 56 -11.86 -12.23 8.91
N PRO A 57 -12.68 -13.18 8.42
CA PRO A 57 -12.32 -14.59 8.40
C PRO A 57 -11.05 -14.83 7.57
N THR A 58 -10.25 -15.84 7.93
CA THR A 58 -9.00 -16.21 7.23
C THR A 58 -9.18 -16.49 5.73
N GLN A 59 -10.38 -16.92 5.33
CA GLN A 59 -10.71 -17.23 3.94
C GLN A 59 -11.09 -15.98 3.11
N TRP A 60 -11.20 -14.81 3.75
CA TRP A 60 -11.37 -13.53 3.09
C TRP A 60 -9.98 -12.94 2.77
N PRO A 61 -9.72 -12.41 1.55
CA PRO A 61 -10.67 -12.20 0.45
C PRO A 61 -10.76 -13.36 -0.55
N ARG A 62 -10.03 -14.47 -0.35
CA ARG A 62 -9.92 -15.58 -1.33
C ARG A 62 -11.27 -16.13 -1.80
N LEU A 63 -12.16 -16.51 -0.88
CA LEU A 63 -13.46 -17.08 -1.25
C LEU A 63 -14.37 -16.14 -2.06
N PRO A 64 -14.62 -14.89 -1.62
CA PRO A 64 -15.44 -13.98 -2.42
C PRO A 64 -14.76 -13.61 -3.73
N LEU A 65 -13.43 -13.44 -3.77
CA LEU A 65 -12.70 -13.15 -5.01
C LEU A 65 -12.89 -14.24 -6.06
N VAL A 66 -12.71 -15.52 -5.71
CA VAL A 66 -12.87 -16.64 -6.66
C VAL A 66 -14.24 -16.60 -7.33
N LYS A 67 -15.31 -16.34 -6.56
CA LYS A 67 -16.68 -16.27 -7.10
C LYS A 67 -16.87 -15.13 -8.11
N PHE A 68 -16.27 -13.97 -7.87
CA PHE A 68 -16.41 -12.81 -8.77
C PHE A 68 -15.47 -12.88 -9.97
N LEU A 69 -14.25 -13.38 -9.78
CA LEU A 69 -13.28 -13.60 -10.85
C LEU A 69 -13.82 -14.55 -11.92
N GLU A 70 -14.52 -15.62 -11.52
CA GLU A 70 -15.17 -16.55 -12.46
C GLU A 70 -16.24 -15.91 -13.35
N TYR A 71 -16.79 -14.78 -12.93
CA TYR A 71 -17.82 -14.05 -13.68
C TYR A 71 -17.19 -12.94 -14.54
N ASN A 72 -16.40 -12.06 -13.94
CA ASN A 72 -15.75 -10.95 -14.63
C ASN A 72 -14.48 -10.52 -13.89
N GLU A 73 -13.34 -11.08 -14.31
CA GLU A 73 -12.02 -10.78 -13.76
C GLU A 73 -11.72 -9.26 -13.76
N GLN A 74 -11.88 -8.60 -14.91
CA GLN A 74 -11.55 -7.18 -15.06
C GLN A 74 -12.36 -6.27 -14.12
N GLU A 75 -13.67 -6.50 -14.01
CA GLU A 75 -14.53 -5.70 -13.11
C GLU A 75 -14.20 -6.00 -11.64
N THR A 76 -13.90 -7.26 -11.32
CA THR A 76 -13.52 -7.70 -9.98
C THR A 76 -12.21 -7.05 -9.54
N ASP A 77 -11.17 -7.11 -10.37
CA ASP A 77 -9.86 -6.53 -10.08
C ASP A 77 -9.94 -5.00 -9.96
N ALA A 78 -10.70 -4.35 -10.85
CA ALA A 78 -10.90 -2.91 -10.80
C ALA A 78 -11.54 -2.48 -9.47
N VAL A 79 -12.48 -3.26 -8.93
CA VAL A 79 -13.08 -2.98 -7.62
C VAL A 79 -12.11 -3.33 -6.50
N PHE A 80 -11.54 -4.52 -6.48
CA PHE A 80 -10.68 -4.99 -5.39
C PHE A 80 -9.43 -4.13 -5.25
N TYR A 81 -8.63 -3.99 -6.31
CA TYR A 81 -7.38 -3.22 -6.27
C TYR A 81 -7.62 -1.71 -6.29
N GLY A 82 -8.69 -1.26 -6.97
CA GLY A 82 -8.98 0.17 -7.10
C GLY A 82 -9.68 0.81 -5.91
N SER A 83 -10.34 0.03 -5.06
CA SER A 83 -11.16 0.57 -3.95
C SER A 83 -10.64 0.19 -2.57
N ASN A 84 -9.79 -0.83 -2.45
CA ASN A 84 -9.14 -1.16 -1.17
C ASN A 84 -7.85 -0.37 -0.96
N HIS A 85 -7.54 -0.18 0.31
CA HIS A 85 -6.25 0.31 0.78
C HIS A 85 -5.35 -0.88 1.06
N PHE A 86 -4.21 -0.99 0.38
CA PHE A 86 -3.25 -2.08 0.60
C PHE A 86 -2.09 -1.65 1.48
N ASN A 87 -1.78 -2.45 2.49
CA ASN A 87 -0.66 -2.24 3.40
C ASN A 87 0.45 -3.25 3.12
N LEU A 88 1.60 -2.75 2.66
CA LEU A 88 2.81 -3.51 2.36
C LEU A 88 3.98 -3.01 3.20
N VAL A 89 3.70 -2.54 4.41
CA VAL A 89 4.72 -2.13 5.36
C VAL A 89 5.57 -3.35 5.73
N ASP A 90 6.78 -3.42 5.18
CA ASP A 90 7.74 -4.47 5.50
C ASP A 90 8.47 -4.11 6.80
N THR A 91 8.20 -4.87 7.86
CA THR A 91 8.90 -4.75 9.15
C THR A 91 10.10 -5.70 9.24
N THR A 92 10.37 -6.51 8.19
CA THR A 92 11.37 -7.58 8.22
C THR A 92 12.55 -7.26 7.31
N THR A 93 13.70 -6.92 7.89
CA THR A 93 14.95 -6.59 7.16
C THR A 93 15.65 -7.79 6.50
N ARG A 94 15.04 -8.99 6.51
CA ARG A 94 15.71 -10.25 6.09
C ARG A 94 15.36 -10.72 4.68
N ARG A 95 14.47 -10.04 3.96
CA ARG A 95 14.04 -10.49 2.62
C ARG A 95 14.97 -9.94 1.54
N LYS A 96 15.39 -10.81 0.62
CA LYS A 96 16.16 -10.42 -0.58
C LYS A 96 15.32 -9.60 -1.58
N THR A 97 14.01 -9.85 -1.61
CA THR A 97 13.03 -9.15 -2.45
C THR A 97 12.01 -8.51 -1.53
N SER A 98 11.78 -7.20 -1.67
CA SER A 98 10.76 -6.52 -0.88
C SER A 98 9.38 -7.07 -1.24
N ILE A 99 8.47 -7.13 -0.26
CA ILE A 99 7.08 -7.54 -0.52
C ILE A 99 6.39 -6.65 -1.57
N LEU A 100 6.79 -5.37 -1.63
CA LEU A 100 6.33 -4.44 -2.67
C LEU A 100 6.71 -4.94 -4.06
N GLU A 101 7.99 -5.31 -4.25
CA GLU A 101 8.45 -5.82 -5.54
C GLU A 101 7.77 -7.13 -5.91
N ALA A 102 7.66 -8.07 -4.96
CA ALA A 102 6.95 -9.33 -5.17
C ALA A 102 5.49 -9.08 -5.57
N PHE A 103 4.83 -8.11 -4.97
CA PHE A 103 3.45 -7.74 -5.29
C PHE A 103 3.31 -7.07 -6.67
N LEU A 104 4.12 -6.04 -6.96
CA LEU A 104 3.99 -5.24 -8.17
C LEU A 104 4.52 -5.93 -9.43
N VAL A 105 5.58 -6.75 -9.29
CA VAL A 105 6.30 -7.38 -10.42
C VAL A 105 5.83 -8.82 -10.67
N SER A 106 4.93 -9.36 -9.84
CA SER A 106 4.33 -10.67 -10.07
C SER A 106 3.69 -10.79 -11.47
N PRO A 107 3.48 -12.02 -12.00
CA PRO A 107 2.90 -12.25 -13.33
C PRO A 107 1.53 -11.59 -13.56
N THR A 108 0.86 -11.12 -12.50
CA THR A 108 -0.40 -10.37 -12.53
C THR A 108 -0.20 -8.85 -12.43
N SER A 109 0.92 -8.34 -12.94
CA SER A 109 1.37 -6.92 -12.87
C SER A 109 0.38 -5.87 -13.41
N THR A 110 -0.69 -6.30 -14.08
CA THR A 110 -1.83 -5.46 -14.47
C THR A 110 -2.55 -4.86 -13.27
N HIS A 111 -2.56 -5.54 -12.12
CA HIS A 111 -3.27 -5.07 -10.91
C HIS A 111 -2.61 -3.85 -10.27
N ALA A 112 -1.29 -3.72 -10.39
CA ALA A 112 -0.56 -2.58 -9.83
C ALA A 112 -1.07 -1.24 -10.39
N ARG A 113 -1.48 -1.24 -11.67
CA ARG A 113 -2.05 -0.07 -12.33
C ARG A 113 -3.43 0.30 -11.80
N LEU A 114 -4.13 -0.60 -11.12
CA LEU A 114 -5.45 -0.36 -10.54
C LEU A 114 -5.36 0.22 -9.14
N LEU A 115 -4.24 0.05 -8.43
CA LEU A 115 -4.03 0.50 -7.07
C LEU A 115 -4.28 2.01 -6.94
N SER A 116 -5.14 2.39 -6.00
CA SER A 116 -5.45 3.79 -5.71
C SER A 116 -4.96 4.26 -4.34
N HIS A 117 -4.75 3.34 -3.38
CA HIS A 117 -4.31 3.66 -2.02
C HIS A 117 -3.35 2.59 -1.50
N LEU A 118 -2.13 3.01 -1.13
CA LEU A 118 -1.06 2.15 -0.66
C LEU A 118 -0.46 2.64 0.66
N SER A 119 -0.02 1.71 1.52
CA SER A 119 0.86 1.99 2.66
C SER A 119 2.17 1.23 2.53
N LEU A 120 3.28 1.92 2.81
CA LEU A 120 4.63 1.37 2.77
C LEU A 120 5.45 1.83 3.96
N SER A 121 6.55 1.13 4.25
CA SER A 121 7.61 1.68 5.09
C SER A 121 8.21 2.91 4.41
N PHE A 122 8.52 3.95 5.19
CA PHE A 122 9.24 5.12 4.70
C PHE A 122 10.56 4.68 4.04
N PRO A 123 10.94 5.26 2.88
CA PRO A 123 12.17 4.87 2.19
C PRO A 123 13.40 5.04 3.08
N THR A 124 14.27 4.03 3.10
CA THR A 124 15.44 4.04 3.98
C THR A 124 16.42 5.15 3.59
N LEU A 125 16.79 5.97 4.58
CA LEU A 125 17.84 6.97 4.50
C LEU A 125 19.06 6.52 5.32
N GLU A 126 20.25 6.74 4.77
CA GLU A 126 21.52 6.40 5.40
C GLU A 126 22.54 7.52 5.18
N ALA A 127 23.63 7.50 5.95
CA ALA A 127 24.74 8.40 5.70
C ALA A 127 25.38 8.08 4.35
N VAL A 128 25.69 9.12 3.57
CA VAL A 128 26.38 8.99 2.29
C VAL A 128 27.79 8.48 2.54
N GLU A 129 28.24 7.50 1.74
CA GLU A 129 29.58 6.93 1.87
C GLU A 129 30.65 8.02 1.81
N GLY A 130 31.52 8.05 2.83
CA GLY A 130 32.55 9.09 2.98
C GLY A 130 32.09 10.43 3.56
N ARG A 131 30.80 10.60 3.89
CA ARG A 131 30.24 11.82 4.50
C ARG A 131 29.19 11.49 5.57
N SER A 132 29.64 11.22 6.80
CA SER A 132 28.78 10.83 7.92
C SER A 132 27.71 11.88 8.32
N GLU A 133 27.92 13.15 7.97
CA GLU A 133 26.98 14.24 8.25
C GLU A 133 25.88 14.40 7.19
N MET A 134 26.03 13.73 6.03
CA MET A 134 25.11 13.84 4.92
C MET A 134 24.22 12.60 4.82
N LEU A 135 22.90 12.77 4.93
CA LEU A 135 21.88 11.75 4.69
C LEU A 135 21.52 11.70 3.21
N GLY A 136 21.38 10.49 2.69
CA GLY A 136 20.96 10.22 1.32
C GLY A 136 19.97 9.06 1.25
N LEU A 137 19.19 9.05 0.16
CA LEU A 137 18.32 7.92 -0.15
C LEU A 137 19.14 6.69 -0.52
N THR A 138 18.92 5.58 0.19
CA THR A 138 19.58 4.30 -0.14
C THR A 138 19.19 3.79 -1.53
N GLN A 139 19.97 2.86 -2.07
CA GLN A 139 19.62 2.18 -3.33
C GLN A 139 18.26 1.47 -3.22
N ASN A 140 17.98 0.84 -2.07
CA ASN A 140 16.71 0.17 -1.82
C ASN A 140 15.53 1.17 -1.73
N GLY A 141 15.72 2.30 -1.05
CA GLY A 141 14.75 3.39 -1.01
C GLY A 141 14.46 3.94 -2.40
N THR A 142 15.51 4.17 -3.20
CA THR A 142 15.39 4.62 -4.59
C THR A 142 14.61 3.62 -5.46
N ARG A 143 14.94 2.33 -5.36
CA ARG A 143 14.25 1.26 -6.08
C ARG A 143 12.76 1.19 -5.70
N THR A 144 12.44 1.29 -4.42
CA THR A 144 11.06 1.30 -3.90
C THR A 144 10.24 2.42 -4.53
N LEU A 145 10.78 3.64 -4.55
CA LEU A 145 10.11 4.79 -5.16
C LEU A 145 9.98 4.64 -6.68
N LYS A 146 10.99 4.05 -7.33
CA LYS A 146 10.96 3.78 -8.77
C LYS A 146 9.87 2.78 -9.15
N LEU A 147 9.69 1.72 -8.36
CA LEU A 147 8.60 0.75 -8.56
C LEU A 147 7.21 1.42 -8.50
N LEU A 148 7.01 2.39 -7.60
CA LEU A 148 5.76 3.14 -7.55
C LEU A 148 5.51 3.95 -8.81
N GLN A 149 6.54 4.64 -9.31
CA GLN A 149 6.45 5.42 -10.55
C GLN A 149 6.12 4.53 -11.76
N ASP A 150 6.77 3.38 -11.85
CA ASP A 150 6.69 2.53 -13.05
C ASP A 150 5.38 1.72 -13.10
N TYR A 151 4.86 1.28 -11.94
CA TYR A 151 3.72 0.37 -11.89
C TYR A 151 2.41 1.00 -11.39
N CYS A 152 2.46 1.99 -10.49
CA CYS A 152 1.29 2.48 -9.75
C CYS A 152 0.69 3.74 -10.39
N VAL A 153 0.35 3.67 -11.67
CA VAL A 153 -0.09 4.84 -12.47
C VAL A 153 -1.38 5.51 -11.98
N ASN A 154 -2.23 4.82 -11.20
CA ASN A 154 -3.48 5.35 -10.65
C ASN A 154 -3.42 5.61 -9.13
N LEU A 155 -2.25 5.56 -8.52
CA LEU A 155 -2.06 5.75 -7.08
C LEU A 155 -2.44 7.17 -6.65
N LYS A 156 -3.55 7.33 -5.93
CA LYS A 156 -4.04 8.62 -5.45
C LYS A 156 -3.56 8.97 -4.05
N THR A 157 -3.46 7.96 -3.18
CA THR A 157 -3.03 8.11 -1.79
C THR A 157 -1.86 7.17 -1.50
N LEU A 158 -0.78 7.72 -0.95
CA LEU A 158 0.33 6.95 -0.39
C LEU A 158 0.47 7.30 1.09
N GLU A 159 0.55 6.29 1.95
CA GLU A 159 0.92 6.45 3.35
C GLU A 159 2.30 5.84 3.58
N LEU A 160 3.19 6.59 4.22
CA LEU A 160 4.52 6.15 4.57
C LEU A 160 4.65 6.00 6.09
N TYR A 161 5.11 4.84 6.53
CA TYR A 161 5.30 4.52 7.93
C TYR A 161 6.75 4.80 8.33
N LEU A 162 6.91 5.82 9.17
CA LEU A 162 8.21 6.22 9.70
C LEU A 162 8.45 5.49 11.03
N PHE A 163 9.39 4.54 11.01
CA PHE A 163 9.88 3.82 12.19
C PHE A 163 11.32 4.24 12.52
N LYS A 164 11.79 3.89 13.71
CA LYS A 164 13.17 4.22 14.14
C LYS A 164 14.24 3.58 13.24
N PHE A 165 13.99 2.38 12.74
CA PHE A 165 14.99 1.58 12.01
C PHE A 165 15.08 1.87 10.50
N ASN A 166 14.07 2.51 9.89
CA ASN A 166 14.10 2.89 8.47
C ASN A 166 14.36 4.40 8.26
N ALA A 167 14.44 5.20 9.32
CA ALA A 167 14.60 6.65 9.24
C ALA A 167 15.81 7.13 10.02
N PHE A 168 16.95 6.46 9.83
CA PHE A 168 18.21 6.84 10.45
C PHE A 168 18.52 8.31 10.13
N GLY A 169 18.80 9.11 11.16
CA GLY A 169 19.09 10.54 11.01
C GLY A 169 17.89 11.49 10.91
N LEU A 170 16.68 11.00 10.60
CA LEU A 170 15.44 11.79 10.71
C LEU A 170 14.81 11.70 12.11
N VAL A 171 15.11 10.62 12.84
CA VAL A 171 14.49 10.31 14.12
C VAL A 171 15.58 10.12 15.17
N GLY A 172 15.55 10.92 16.24
CA GLY A 172 16.52 10.93 17.34
C GLY A 172 17.58 12.04 17.27
N GLU A 173 18.40 12.16 18.32
CA GLU A 173 19.49 13.14 18.47
C GLU A 173 20.74 12.80 17.63
N ALA A 174 20.56 12.08 16.51
CA ALA A 174 21.67 11.84 15.61
C ALA A 174 22.20 13.21 15.13
N PRO A 175 23.53 13.45 15.18
CA PRO A 175 24.15 14.70 14.74
C PRO A 175 24.13 14.76 13.21
N GLY A 176 22.94 14.91 12.65
CA GLY A 176 22.73 15.26 11.25
C GLY A 176 22.41 16.74 11.19
N ASP A 177 23.12 17.45 10.33
CA ASP A 177 22.82 18.84 10.01
C ASP A 177 21.35 18.97 9.53
N SER A 178 20.64 19.95 10.07
CA SER A 178 19.27 20.32 9.65
C SER A 178 19.16 20.46 8.12
N GLN A 179 20.21 20.99 7.48
CA GLN A 179 20.29 21.11 6.04
C GLN A 179 20.31 19.74 5.35
N SER A 180 21.06 18.78 5.88
CA SER A 180 21.13 17.43 5.32
C SER A 180 19.79 16.71 5.39
N ARG A 181 19.06 16.82 6.51
CA ARG A 181 17.70 16.26 6.64
C ARG A 181 16.75 16.85 5.62
N ARG A 182 16.80 18.17 5.43
CA ARG A 182 16.02 18.89 4.42
C ARG A 182 16.33 18.37 3.01
N GLU A 183 17.60 18.20 2.66
CA GLU A 183 18.02 17.72 1.34
C GLU A 183 17.53 16.28 1.08
N ALA A 184 17.65 15.38 2.06
CA ALA A 184 17.16 14.02 1.93
C ALA A 184 15.63 13.97 1.75
N LEU A 185 14.87 14.78 2.50
CA LEU A 185 13.42 14.88 2.33
C LEU A 185 13.03 15.48 0.98
N LEU A 186 13.78 16.47 0.48
CA LEU A 186 13.60 17.02 -0.87
C LEU A 186 13.85 15.96 -1.95
N GLN A 187 14.85 15.11 -1.78
CA GLN A 187 15.14 14.01 -2.71
C GLN A 187 13.97 13.01 -2.75
N VAL A 188 13.45 12.59 -1.59
CA VAL A 188 12.27 11.72 -1.50
C VAL A 188 11.05 12.39 -2.14
N ASN A 189 10.83 13.68 -1.85
CA ASN A 189 9.71 14.44 -2.41
C ASN A 189 9.77 14.53 -3.94
N ALA A 190 10.96 14.75 -4.52
CA ALA A 190 11.13 14.80 -5.97
C ALA A 190 10.74 13.48 -6.63
N GLN A 191 11.13 12.35 -6.03
CA GLN A 191 10.77 11.01 -6.51
C GLN A 191 9.27 10.72 -6.35
N LEU A 192 8.63 11.17 -5.27
CA LEU A 192 7.19 11.00 -5.06
C LEU A 192 6.35 11.87 -5.99
N LYS A 193 6.79 13.10 -6.27
CA LYS A 193 6.13 14.00 -7.23
C LYS A 193 6.22 13.51 -8.68
N ALA A 194 7.15 12.60 -8.98
CA ALA A 194 7.22 11.95 -10.27
C ALA A 194 6.10 10.91 -10.49
N VAL A 195 5.27 10.60 -9.47
CA VAL A 195 4.05 9.79 -9.62
C VAL A 195 2.87 10.72 -9.94
N PRO A 196 2.41 10.82 -11.21
CA PRO A 196 1.51 11.91 -11.63
C PRO A 196 0.12 11.86 -11.01
N SER A 197 -0.34 10.67 -10.62
CA SER A 197 -1.67 10.46 -10.02
C SER A 197 -1.70 10.69 -8.52
N LEU A 198 -0.53 10.84 -7.87
CA LEU A 198 -0.42 10.98 -6.42
C LEU A 198 -0.95 12.34 -5.98
N LYS A 199 -2.10 12.33 -5.31
CA LYS A 199 -2.77 13.53 -4.80
C LYS A 199 -2.52 13.75 -3.32
N ARG A 200 -2.31 12.66 -2.58
CA ARG A 200 -2.31 12.67 -1.13
C ARG A 200 -1.15 11.83 -0.60
N LEU A 201 -0.28 12.48 0.17
CA LEU A 201 0.84 11.83 0.84
C LEU A 201 0.69 11.97 2.34
N LEU A 202 0.59 10.85 3.04
CA LEU A 202 0.52 10.77 4.49
C LEU A 202 1.83 10.18 5.02
N VAL A 203 2.30 10.68 6.15
CA VAL A 203 3.42 10.09 6.89
C VAL A 203 2.93 9.80 8.30
N ARG A 204 2.95 8.53 8.70
CA ARG A 204 2.62 8.10 10.06
C ARG A 204 3.90 7.87 10.84
N CYS A 205 4.11 8.70 11.85
CA CYS A 205 5.27 8.66 12.74
C CYS A 205 4.94 7.83 13.98
N TYR A 206 5.53 6.64 14.10
CA TYR A 206 5.35 5.75 15.26
C TYR A 206 6.45 5.91 16.30
N HIS A 207 7.08 7.08 16.35
CA HIS A 207 8.15 7.36 17.30
C HIS A 207 7.91 8.65 18.07
N ASP A 208 8.00 8.55 19.39
CA ASP A 208 7.75 9.64 20.34
C ASP A 208 8.78 10.79 20.24
N ARG A 209 9.85 10.61 19.44
CA ARG A 209 10.94 11.58 19.27
C ARG A 209 11.16 12.05 17.83
N THR A 210 10.16 11.95 16.95
CA THR A 210 10.26 12.71 15.68
C THR A 210 10.33 14.20 16.04
N THR A 211 11.41 14.87 15.65
CA THR A 211 11.61 16.27 16.05
C THR A 211 10.56 17.16 15.38
N PRO A 212 10.06 18.22 16.07
CA PRO A 212 9.12 19.17 15.48
C PRO A 212 9.63 19.76 14.16
N GLU A 213 10.94 19.94 14.05
CA GLU A 213 11.63 20.39 12.84
C GLU A 213 11.35 19.47 11.64
N VAL A 214 11.51 18.16 11.79
CA VAL A 214 11.28 17.20 10.69
C VAL A 214 9.80 17.17 10.30
N ILE A 215 8.89 17.27 11.27
CA ILE A 215 7.45 17.38 11.02
C ILE A 215 7.15 18.64 10.20
N GLN A 216 7.71 19.79 10.60
CA GLN A 216 7.53 21.06 9.88
C GLN A 216 8.12 21.01 8.46
N LEU A 217 9.28 20.37 8.28
CA LEU A 217 9.87 20.19 6.95
C LEU A 217 8.96 19.36 6.05
N MET A 218 8.45 18.21 6.53
CA MET A 218 7.52 17.37 5.78
C MET A 218 6.22 18.10 5.45
N GLN A 219 5.64 18.82 6.41
CA GLN A 219 4.44 19.64 6.19
C GLN A 219 4.70 20.76 5.16
N GLY A 220 5.88 21.40 5.21
CA GLY A 220 6.31 22.38 4.22
C GLY A 220 6.46 21.83 2.79
N LEU A 221 6.64 20.51 2.65
CA LEU A 221 6.61 19.80 1.36
C LEU A 221 5.20 19.42 0.89
N GLY A 222 4.17 19.72 1.70
CA GLY A 222 2.77 19.39 1.45
C GLY A 222 2.35 18.01 1.97
N TRP A 223 3.15 17.39 2.85
CA TRP A 223 2.85 16.06 3.38
C TRP A 223 1.99 16.16 4.64
N MET A 224 1.03 15.25 4.80
CA MET A 224 0.24 15.16 6.03
C MET A 224 0.92 14.25 7.03
N VAL A 225 1.43 14.81 8.11
CA VAL A 225 2.13 14.07 9.16
C VAL A 225 1.18 13.75 10.31
N LEU A 226 1.05 12.47 10.65
CA LEU A 226 0.26 11.96 11.76
C LEU A 226 1.19 11.32 12.80
N VAL A 227 1.00 11.63 14.08
CA VAL A 227 1.81 11.05 15.18
C VAL A 227 1.02 9.94 15.85
N GLY A 228 1.55 8.72 15.79
CA GLY A 228 0.89 7.49 16.23
C GLY A 228 -0.35 7.14 15.41
N ASP A 229 -1.28 6.40 16.02
CA ASP A 229 -2.55 5.99 15.40
C ASP A 229 -3.65 7.07 15.45
N LYS A 230 -3.33 8.27 15.93
CA LYS A 230 -4.32 9.36 16.01
C LYS A 230 -4.50 10.03 14.64
N GLY A 231 -5.48 9.55 13.86
CA GLY A 231 -6.06 10.20 12.67
C GLY A 231 -6.25 9.24 11.49
N LEU A 232 -7.37 9.21 10.74
CA LEU A 232 -8.60 10.00 10.70
C LEU A 232 -9.78 9.02 10.86
N SER A 233 -10.57 9.17 11.93
CA SER A 233 -11.91 8.59 12.04
C SER A 233 -12.91 9.36 11.19
#